data_AF-A0A7C4D6S8-F1
#
_entry.id   AF-A0A7C4D6S8-F1
#
_cell.length_a   1.000
_cell.length_b   1.000
_cell.length_c   1.000
_cell.angle_alpha   90.00
_cell.angle_beta   90.00
_cell.angle_gamma   90.00
#
_symmetry.space_group_name_H-M   'P 1'
#
loop_
_entity.id
_entity.type
_entity.pdbx_description
1 polymer ?
#
loop_
_entity_poly.entity_id
_entity_poly.type
_entity_poly.pdbx_seq_one_letter_code
_entity_poly.pdbx_strand_id
1 'polypeptide(L)' 'MREYILTPREREILKTYIESGIKLNGFSVLALRLKRVSKTLLEDMELVKTALEKMEKEIKEKC' A
#
# COMPACT_ATOMS: atom_id res chain seq x y z
N MET A 1 -5.41 1.07 15.90
CA MET A 1 -5.73 1.41 14.49
C MET A 1 -4.78 0.61 13.61
N ARG A 2 -5.14 0.21 12.38
CA ARG A 2 -4.17 -0.46 11.50
C ARG A 2 -3.19 0.58 10.98
N GLU A 3 -1.92 0.46 11.35
CA GLU A 3 -0.85 1.35 10.88
C GLU A 3 -0.26 0.89 9.53
N TYR A 4 -0.48 -0.38 9.17
CA TYR A 4 0.15 -1.01 8.01
C TYR A 4 -0.89 -1.59 7.05
N ILE A 5 -0.75 -1.22 5.78
CA ILE A 5 -1.45 -1.85 4.65
C ILE A 5 -0.84 -3.23 4.35
N LEU A 6 0.49 -3.34 4.40
CA LEU A 6 1.26 -4.58 4.28
C LEU A 6 2.08 -4.77 5.56
N THR A 7 2.03 -5.96 6.15
CA THR A 7 2.91 -6.30 7.27
C THR A 7 4.39 -6.27 6.83
N PRO A 8 5.34 -6.13 7.77
CA PRO A 8 6.77 -6.16 7.43
C PRO A 8 7.18 -7.40 6.62
N ARG A 9 6.62 -8.57 6.96
CA ARG A 9 6.88 -9.82 6.25
C ARG A 9 6.31 -9.82 4.83
N GLU A 10 5.08 -9.34 4.64
CA GLU A 10 4.49 -9.23 3.30
C GLU A 10 5.28 -8.26 2.42
N ARG A 11 5.78 -7.16 3.00
CA ARG A 11 6.64 -6.20 2.32
C ARG A 11 7.95 -6.84 1.85
N GLU A 12 8.59 -7.62 2.69
CA GLU A 12 9.82 -8.36 2.33
C GLU A 12 9.59 -9.34 1.17
N ILE A 13 8.49 -10.11 1.24
CA ILE A 13 8.09 -11.05 0.19
C ILE A 13 7.93 -10.33 -1.15
N LEU A 14 7.23 -9.19 -1.16
CA LEU A 14 6.99 -8.44 -2.40
C LEU A 14 8.24 -7.76 -2.92
N LYS A 15 9.06 -7.15 -2.06
CA LYS A 15 10.33 -6.53 -2.46
C LYS A 15 11.24 -7.55 -3.12
N THR A 16 11.43 -8.70 -2.48
CA THR A 16 12.28 -9.78 -3.02
C THR A 16 11.78 -10.23 -4.40
N TYR A 17 10.46 -10.38 -4.56
CA TYR A 17 9.87 -10.74 -5.84
C TYR A 17 10.07 -9.66 -6.92
N ILE A 18 9.90 -8.38 -6.58
CA ILE A 18 10.06 -7.26 -7.52
C ILE A 18 11.52 -7.12 -7.96
N GLU A 19 12.46 -7.23 -7.02
CA GLU A 19 13.88 -6.97 -7.27
C GLU A 19 14.59 -8.15 -7.97
N SER A 20 14.23 -9.40 -7.63
CA SER A 20 14.97 -10.60 -8.06
C SER A 20 14.12 -11.63 -8.78
N GLY A 21 12.79 -11.46 -8.85
CA GLY A 21 11.86 -12.47 -9.36
C GLY A 21 11.66 -13.69 -8.44
N ILE A 22 12.39 -13.77 -7.32
CA ILE A 22 12.33 -14.89 -6.38
C ILE A 22 11.03 -14.83 -5.57
N LYS A 23 10.30 -15.94 -5.57
CA LYS A 23 9.05 -16.09 -4.80
C LYS A 23 9.36 -16.71 -3.44
N LEU A 24 9.36 -15.89 -2.40
CA LEU A 24 9.49 -16.37 -1.03
C LEU A 24 8.26 -17.15 -0.56
N ASN A 25 8.43 -17.93 0.50
CA ASN A 25 7.33 -18.66 1.14
C ASN A 25 6.18 -17.71 1.50
N GLY A 26 4.96 -18.10 1.10
CA GLY A 26 3.76 -17.28 1.29
C GLY A 26 3.41 -16.38 0.11
N PHE A 27 4.27 -16.27 -0.92
CA PHE A 27 4.00 -15.42 -2.09
C PHE A 27 2.68 -15.77 -2.79
N SER A 28 2.38 -17.05 -3.01
CA SER A 28 1.16 -17.45 -3.74
C SER A 28 -0.12 -17.01 -3.04
N VAL A 29 -0.17 -17.12 -1.70
CA VAL A 29 -1.31 -16.68 -0.89
C VAL A 29 -1.40 -15.16 -0.89
N LEU A 30 -0.27 -14.48 -0.73
CA LEU A 30 -0.20 -13.02 -0.77
C LEU A 30 -0.66 -12.48 -2.12
N ALA A 31 -0.18 -13.04 -3.23
CA ALA A 31 -0.55 -12.64 -4.58
C ALA A 31 -2.05 -12.79 -4.83
N LEU A 32 -2.68 -13.88 -4.36
CA LEU A 32 -4.12 -14.06 -4.46
C LEU A 32 -4.89 -12.99 -3.69
N ARG A 33 -4.45 -12.68 -2.46
CA ARG A 33 -5.06 -11.63 -1.63
C ARG A 33 -4.93 -10.27 -2.29
N LEU A 34 -3.73 -9.91 -2.73
CA LEU A 34 -3.45 -8.65 -3.41
C LEU A 34 -4.34 -8.48 -4.65
N LYS A 35 -4.46 -9.51 -5.49
CA LYS A 35 -5.34 -9.45 -6.67
C LYS A 35 -6.78 -9.14 -6.29
N ARG A 36 -7.31 -9.79 -5.25
CA ARG A 36 -8.70 -9.59 -4.80
C ARG A 36 -8.97 -8.19 -4.26
N VAL A 37 -8.01 -7.61 -3.53
CA VAL A 37 -8.21 -6.32 -2.84
C VAL A 37 -7.63 -5.12 -3.59
N SER A 38 -6.84 -5.36 -4.64
CA SER A 38 -6.06 -4.32 -5.35
C SER A 38 -6.90 -3.14 -5.82
N LYS A 39 -8.08 -3.41 -6.40
CA LYS A 39 -8.98 -2.36 -6.90
C LYS A 39 -9.35 -1.39 -5.78
N THR A 40 -9.95 -1.89 -4.70
CA THR A 40 -10.36 -1.08 -3.55
C THR A 40 -9.16 -0.37 -2.91
N LEU A 41 -8.03 -1.06 -2.78
CA LEU A 41 -6.85 -0.47 -2.15
C LEU A 41 -6.29 0.71 -2.96
N LEU A 42 -6.32 0.65 -4.29
CA LEU A 42 -5.88 1.75 -5.14
C LEU A 42 -6.84 2.94 -5.06
N GLU A 43 -8.15 2.68 -5.03
CA GLU A 43 -9.18 3.73 -4.84
C GLU A 43 -9.02 4.42 -3.47
N ASP A 44 -8.82 3.65 -2.40
CA ASP A 44 -8.59 4.17 -1.05
C ASP A 44 -7.31 5.01 -0.98
N MET A 45 -6.22 4.55 -1.62
CA MET A 45 -4.95 5.28 -1.65
C MET A 45 -5.07 6.63 -2.36
N GLU A 46 -5.83 6.71 -3.46
CA GLU A 46 -6.06 7.97 -4.16
C GLU A 46 -6.89 8.95 -3.31
N LEU A 47 -7.91 8.44 -2.61
CA LEU A 47 -8.71 9.24 -1.69
C LEU A 47 -7.86 9.80 -0.54
N VAL A 48 -7.01 8.96 0.07
CA VAL A 48 -6.09 9.37 1.14
C VAL A 48 -5.13 10.44 0.64
N LYS A 49 -4.53 10.25 -0.54
CA LYS A 49 -3.62 11.22 -1.15
C LYS A 49 -4.31 12.58 -1.35
N THR A 50 -5.49 12.58 -1.96
CA THR A 50 -6.27 13.80 -2.22
C THR A 50 -6.62 14.53 -0.92
N ALA A 51 -7.00 13.79 0.12
CA ALA A 51 -7.32 14.37 1.43
C ALA A 51 -6.10 15.02 2.08
N LEU A 52 -4.95 14.35 2.07
CA LEU A 52 -3.70 14.87 2.64
C LEU A 52 -3.23 16.13 1.89
N GLU A 53 -3.29 16.13 0.55
CA GLU A 53 -2.95 17.32 -0.25
C GLU A 53 -3.84 18.52 0.07
N LYS A 54 -5.14 18.29 0.30
CA LYS A 54 -6.06 19.36 0.72
C LYS A 54 -5.70 19.88 2.11
N MET A 55 -5.44 19.00 3.07
CA MET A 55 -5.04 19.38 4.43
C MET A 55 -3.75 20.20 4.43
N GLU A 56 -2.75 19.83 3.64
CA GLU A 56 -1.50 20.57 3.52
C GLU A 56 -1.70 21.98 2.95
N LYS A 57 -2.60 22.14 1.97
CA LYS A 57 -2.95 23.46 1.41
C LYS A 57 -3.64 24.35 2.44
N GLU A 58 -4.60 23.80 3.19
CA GLU A 58 -5.29 24.53 4.26
C GLU A 58 -4.33 25.01 5.36
N ILE A 59 -3.27 24.24 5.65
CA ILE A 59 -2.22 24.65 6.60
C ILE A 59 -1.41 25.81 6.02
N LYS A 60 -0.99 25.72 4.75
CA LYS A 60 -0.21 26.76 4.06
C LYS A 60 -0.97 28.07 3.88
N GLU A 61 -2.28 28.02 3.68
CA GLU A 61 -3.14 29.20 3.51
C GLU A 61 -3.48 29.89 4.85
N LYS A 62 -3.28 29.20 5.98
CA LYS A 62 -3.49 29.75 7.34
C LYS A 62 -2.21 30.33 7.97
N CYS A 63 -1.05 30.14 7.34
CA CYS A 63 0.24 30.72 7.72
C CYS A 63 0.53 31.98 6.91
#